data_AF-A0A923V9Y5-F1
#
_entry.id   AF-A0A923V9Y5-F1
#
_cell.length_a   1.000
_cell.length_b   1.000
_cell.length_c   1.000
_cell.angle_alpha   90.00
_cell.angle_beta   90.00
_cell.angle_gamma   90.00
#
_symmetry.space_group_name_H-M   'P 1'
#
loop_
_entity.id
_entity.type
_entity.pdbx_description
1 polymer ?
#
loop_
_entity_poly.entity_id
_entity_poly.type
_entity_poly.pdbx_seq_one_letter_code
_entity_poly.pdbx_strand_id
1 'polypeptide(L)'
;MSKKIGLFCLAFTTVSLLSSCTPDSNNQTAPQLLPQGGKETLPISDDTHPKTLSEIQLQPILDIGKRAVTWLNLVNQNRNIQSRLNLADRTTKNPVPPEKPKVNSVKLLLQKLDERLKIMPDAMKPYLVGQGTLVEIPPVNDDAFIKSIREMNGLYQSAIRLLGQIEWFDYYAEQDVRDIRGYYFFTKEPAAVTELETFSALTDDKKIKYSEWLVGICHNSKISKADCKSELDLAIAQNQASGFYNKYVDQAKIVYDNFFKVKKMRTDLIWSTDGLTLTQDFILPTLTKITTWLQTNVEEEWKATGFQLLIKFVPQNSVSPFLVFEKGITPHVSGATWNSITMDPDYSLEDYDTQWTIRHEFGHVLGFPDCYLEFYDQDKAEMIYYTIEPDNLMCAWGGKLQPSHVDELKRVYQ
;
A
#
# COMPACT_ATOMS: atom_id res chain seq x y z
N MET A 1 22.86 -18.89 -5.95
CA MET A 1 21.88 -18.45 -6.96
C MET A 1 20.96 -17.44 -6.30
N SER A 2 21.17 -16.14 -6.55
CA SER A 2 20.37 -15.07 -5.93
C SER A 2 19.09 -14.89 -6.74
N LYS A 3 17.94 -15.33 -6.19
CA LYS A 3 16.63 -15.00 -6.75
C LYS A 3 16.43 -13.50 -6.55
N LYS A 4 16.48 -12.71 -7.62
CA LYS A 4 16.09 -11.30 -7.59
C LYS A 4 14.57 -11.26 -7.46
N ILE A 5 14.09 -10.76 -6.33
CA ILE A 5 12.67 -10.61 -6.01
C ILE A 5 12.29 -9.16 -6.36
N GLY A 6 11.30 -9.01 -7.24
CA GLY A 6 10.65 -7.72 -7.46
C GLY A 6 9.82 -7.38 -6.22
N LEU A 7 10.00 -6.17 -5.70
CA LEU A 7 9.12 -5.61 -4.67
C LEU A 7 7.73 -5.47 -5.30
N PHE A 8 6.76 -6.28 -4.85
CA PHE A 8 5.39 -6.24 -5.39
C PHE A 8 4.65 -5.03 -4.81
N CYS A 9 4.56 -3.97 -5.61
CA CYS A 9 3.62 -2.88 -5.36
C CYS A 9 2.22 -3.38 -5.76
N LEU A 10 1.46 -3.96 -4.81
CA LEU A 10 0.09 -4.42 -5.07
C LEU A 10 -0.87 -3.22 -5.17
N ALA A 11 -0.99 -2.66 -6.37
CA ALA A 11 -2.14 -1.86 -6.76
C ALA A 11 -3.40 -2.75 -6.73
N PHE A 12 -4.43 -2.28 -6.02
CA PHE A 12 -5.67 -2.98 -5.71
C PHE A 12 -6.30 -3.66 -6.94
N THR A 13 -6.43 -4.99 -6.91
CA THR A 13 -6.95 -5.77 -8.03
C THR A 13 -8.45 -6.07 -7.91
N THR A 14 -9.16 -5.98 -9.03
CA THR A 14 -10.45 -6.64 -9.26
C THR A 14 -10.23 -8.15 -9.39
N VAL A 15 -11.07 -8.94 -8.72
CA VAL A 15 -11.02 -10.41 -8.73
C VAL A 15 -11.40 -10.92 -10.13
N SER A 16 -10.40 -11.28 -10.94
CA SER A 16 -10.59 -12.07 -12.16
C SER A 16 -10.51 -13.57 -11.84
N LEU A 17 -11.46 -14.31 -12.43
CA LEU A 17 -11.85 -15.69 -12.14
C LEU A 17 -10.71 -16.72 -12.11
N LEU A 18 -10.58 -17.44 -10.98
CA LEU A 18 -9.93 -18.76 -10.93
C LEU A 18 -10.90 -19.82 -11.47
N SER A 19 -10.60 -20.38 -12.65
CA SER A 19 -11.26 -21.58 -13.15
C SER A 19 -10.67 -22.83 -12.49
N SER A 20 -11.57 -23.73 -12.10
CA SER A 20 -11.41 -25.02 -11.44
C SER A 20 -10.27 -25.93 -11.95
N CYS A 21 -9.50 -26.48 -11.00
CA CYS A 21 -8.92 -27.82 -11.11
C CYS A 21 -9.70 -28.75 -10.17
N THR A 22 -10.46 -29.69 -10.74
CA THR A 22 -11.08 -30.81 -10.01
C THR A 22 -10.11 -32.00 -9.97
N PRO A 23 -9.98 -32.69 -8.83
CA PRO A 23 -9.59 -34.10 -8.81
C PRO A 23 -10.80 -34.99 -8.52
N ASP A 24 -10.81 -36.13 -9.20
CA ASP A 24 -11.78 -37.21 -9.11
C ASP A 24 -11.97 -37.80 -7.72
N SER A 25 -13.18 -38.32 -7.53
CA SER A 25 -13.74 -39.00 -6.37
C SER A 25 -13.01 -40.28 -5.95
N ASN A 26 -12.93 -40.53 -4.64
CA ASN A 26 -13.32 -41.84 -4.08
C ASN A 26 -13.62 -41.80 -2.57
N ASN A 27 -14.84 -42.27 -2.24
CA ASN A 27 -15.39 -42.84 -1.00
C ASN A 27 -14.54 -42.83 0.29
N GLN A 28 -15.13 -42.31 1.39
CA GLN A 28 -15.58 -43.13 2.53
C GLN A 28 -16.38 -42.34 3.59
N THR A 29 -17.58 -42.86 3.88
CA THR A 29 -18.39 -42.88 5.14
C THR A 29 -18.58 -41.63 6.02
N ALA A 30 -19.86 -41.30 6.21
CA ALA A 30 -20.40 -40.41 7.25
C ALA A 30 -20.25 -41.00 8.67
N PRO A 31 -20.33 -40.15 9.72
CA PRO A 31 -21.52 -40.24 10.58
C PRO A 31 -22.05 -38.91 11.17
N GLN A 32 -23.38 -38.89 11.27
CA GLN A 32 -24.28 -38.37 12.33
C GLN A 32 -24.26 -36.90 12.83
N LEU A 33 -25.48 -36.48 13.19
CA LEU A 33 -25.99 -35.15 13.52
C LEU A 33 -25.81 -34.73 15.00
N LEU A 34 -25.47 -33.43 15.18
CA LEU A 34 -25.94 -32.42 16.18
C LEU A 34 -25.56 -32.60 17.69
N PRO A 35 -25.41 -31.51 18.51
CA PRO A 35 -26.23 -30.29 18.49
C PRO A 35 -25.52 -28.92 18.73
N GLN A 36 -26.39 -27.90 18.73
CA GLN A 36 -26.18 -26.46 18.89
C GLN A 36 -25.46 -26.01 20.17
N GLY A 37 -24.80 -24.85 20.08
CA GLY A 37 -24.82 -23.83 21.14
C GLY A 37 -23.63 -23.82 22.10
N GLY A 38 -22.51 -23.24 21.69
CA GLY A 38 -21.43 -22.85 22.58
C GLY A 38 -20.68 -21.63 22.05
N LYS A 39 -20.62 -20.54 22.82
CA LYS A 39 -19.66 -19.46 22.60
C LYS A 39 -18.28 -19.99 23.00
N GLU A 40 -17.60 -20.66 22.09
CA GLU A 40 -16.17 -20.95 22.26
C GLU A 40 -15.38 -19.68 22.00
N THR A 41 -14.84 -19.10 23.05
CA THR A 41 -13.70 -18.20 22.93
C THR A 41 -12.50 -19.05 22.56
N LEU A 42 -12.03 -18.92 21.31
CA LEU A 42 -10.86 -19.61 20.81
C LEU A 42 -9.62 -19.25 21.66
N PRO A 43 -8.82 -20.24 22.09
CA PRO A 43 -7.57 -19.96 22.81
C PRO A 43 -6.57 -19.31 21.85
N ILE A 44 -6.17 -18.09 22.17
CA ILE A 44 -5.04 -17.41 21.52
C ILE A 44 -3.78 -18.02 22.15
N SER A 45 -3.09 -18.90 21.41
CA SER A 45 -1.78 -19.43 21.82
C SER A 45 -0.72 -18.35 21.56
N ASP A 46 0.10 -18.08 22.57
CA ASP A 46 0.98 -16.91 22.67
C ASP A 46 2.35 -17.09 22.00
N ASP A 47 2.57 -18.19 21.28
CA ASP A 47 3.90 -18.49 20.75
C ASP A 47 3.82 -19.47 19.59
N THR A 48 3.99 -18.95 18.37
CA THR A 48 4.56 -19.56 17.16
C THR A 48 4.00 -18.79 15.96
N HIS A 49 4.89 -18.16 15.17
CA HIS A 49 4.50 -17.69 13.84
C HIS A 49 3.78 -18.85 13.11
N PRO A 50 2.57 -18.64 12.57
CA PRO A 50 1.89 -19.68 11.83
C PRO A 50 2.78 -20.11 10.67
N LYS A 51 3.19 -21.38 10.66
CA LYS A 51 4.18 -21.91 9.71
C LYS A 51 3.54 -22.25 8.37
N THR A 52 2.21 -22.32 8.31
CA THR A 52 1.47 -22.67 7.10
C THR A 52 0.22 -21.82 6.89
N LEU A 53 -0.12 -21.55 5.62
CA LEU A 53 -1.39 -20.92 5.19
C LEU A 53 -2.63 -21.62 5.77
N SER A 54 -2.57 -22.94 5.95
CA SER A 54 -3.66 -23.73 6.52
C SER A 54 -3.92 -23.48 8.01
N GLU A 55 -2.96 -22.91 8.75
CA GLU A 55 -3.12 -22.58 10.17
C GLU A 55 -3.74 -21.19 10.39
N ILE A 56 -3.85 -20.39 9.33
CA ILE A 56 -4.27 -19.00 9.43
C ILE A 56 -5.78 -18.90 9.32
N GLN A 57 -6.40 -18.48 10.42
CA GLN A 57 -7.85 -18.36 10.60
C GLN A 57 -8.49 -17.20 9.82
N LEU A 58 -8.04 -16.91 8.59
CA LEU A 58 -8.60 -15.83 7.75
C LEU A 58 -9.67 -16.30 6.77
N GLN A 59 -9.94 -17.62 6.68
CA GLN A 59 -10.91 -18.19 5.74
C GLN A 59 -12.30 -17.51 5.80
N PRO A 60 -12.87 -17.19 6.98
CA PRO A 60 -14.15 -16.47 7.03
C PRO A 60 -14.12 -15.11 6.32
N ILE A 61 -13.02 -14.37 6.44
CA ILE A 61 -12.84 -13.08 5.76
C ILE A 61 -12.71 -13.29 4.25
N LEU A 62 -11.97 -14.31 3.83
CA LEU A 62 -11.77 -14.65 2.41
C LEU A 62 -13.10 -15.01 1.74
N ASP A 63 -13.89 -15.88 2.37
CA ASP A 63 -15.17 -16.36 1.82
C ASP A 63 -16.19 -15.23 1.71
N ILE A 64 -16.39 -14.47 2.79
CA ILE A 64 -17.33 -13.34 2.82
C ILE A 64 -16.90 -12.27 1.81
N GLY A 65 -15.59 -11.96 1.75
CA GLY A 65 -15.02 -11.00 0.82
C GLY A 65 -15.22 -11.36 -0.65
N LYS A 66 -14.86 -12.59 -1.03
CA LYS A 66 -15.07 -13.12 -2.38
C LYS A 66 -16.55 -13.11 -2.76
N ARG A 67 -17.43 -13.44 -1.81
CA ARG A 67 -18.88 -13.42 -2.01
C ARG A 67 -19.41 -11.99 -2.19
N ALA A 68 -18.87 -11.02 -1.46
CA ALA A 68 -19.22 -9.60 -1.60
C ALA A 68 -18.86 -9.04 -2.98
N VAL A 69 -17.64 -9.32 -3.49
CA VAL A 69 -17.22 -8.92 -4.84
C VAL A 69 -18.09 -9.60 -5.90
N THR A 70 -18.39 -10.89 -5.72
CA THR A 70 -19.28 -11.63 -6.62
C THR A 70 -20.68 -11.01 -6.67
N TRP A 71 -21.22 -10.61 -5.51
CA TRP A 71 -22.54 -10.00 -5.43
C TRP A 71 -22.58 -8.62 -6.09
N LEU A 72 -21.55 -7.79 -5.91
CA LEU A 72 -21.44 -6.52 -6.61
C LEU A 72 -21.44 -6.70 -8.13
N ASN A 73 -20.67 -7.68 -8.63
CA ASN A 73 -20.62 -7.97 -10.06
C ASN A 73 -22.00 -8.37 -10.59
N LEU A 74 -22.73 -9.22 -9.87
CA LEU A 74 -24.11 -9.60 -10.21
C LEU A 74 -25.03 -8.37 -10.29
N VAL A 75 -25.00 -7.50 -9.27
CA VAL A 75 -25.81 -6.27 -9.23
C VAL A 75 -25.49 -5.33 -10.40
N ASN A 76 -24.23 -5.29 -10.83
CA ASN A 76 -23.76 -4.44 -11.92
C ASN A 76 -24.02 -5.01 -13.34
N GLN A 77 -24.37 -6.29 -13.49
CA GLN A 77 -24.64 -6.88 -14.81
C GLN A 77 -25.80 -6.22 -15.55
N ASN A 78 -26.83 -5.77 -14.81
CA ASN A 78 -28.03 -5.15 -15.37
C ASN A 78 -28.01 -3.61 -15.28
N ARG A 79 -26.88 -3.01 -14.89
CA ARG A 79 -26.71 -1.55 -14.77
C ARG A 79 -25.97 -0.98 -15.97
N ASN A 80 -26.41 0.19 -16.44
CA ASN A 80 -25.64 0.97 -17.40
C ASN A 80 -24.38 1.56 -16.73
N ILE A 81 -23.42 2.01 -17.54
CA ILE A 81 -22.12 2.52 -17.06
C ILE A 81 -22.29 3.61 -15.99
N GLN A 82 -23.26 4.52 -16.16
CA GLN A 82 -23.50 5.65 -15.27
C GLN A 82 -24.14 5.25 -13.93
N SER A 83 -24.82 4.11 -13.87
CA SER A 83 -25.54 3.62 -12.68
C SER A 83 -24.83 2.47 -11.96
N ARG A 84 -23.70 2.00 -12.50
CA ARG A 84 -22.88 0.96 -11.86
C ARG A 84 -22.38 1.44 -10.50
N LEU A 85 -22.45 0.53 -9.54
CA LEU A 85 -21.91 0.75 -8.20
C LEU A 85 -20.41 0.42 -8.22
N ASN A 86 -19.60 1.33 -7.70
CA ASN A 86 -18.14 1.19 -7.71
C ASN A 86 -17.58 1.09 -6.29
N LEU A 87 -16.63 0.18 -6.09
CA LEU A 87 -15.93 0.03 -4.81
C LEU A 87 -15.01 1.21 -4.51
N ALA A 88 -14.49 1.86 -5.55
CA ALA A 88 -13.63 3.01 -5.45
C ALA A 88 -14.21 4.18 -6.24
N ASP A 89 -14.04 5.37 -5.67
CA ASP A 89 -14.13 6.66 -6.33
C ASP A 89 -13.07 7.59 -5.70
N ARG A 90 -12.74 8.70 -6.36
CA ARG A 90 -11.71 9.66 -5.89
C ARG A 90 -11.87 10.09 -4.43
N THR A 91 -13.07 10.01 -3.86
CA THR A 91 -13.37 10.46 -2.50
C THR A 91 -13.27 9.36 -1.45
N THR A 92 -13.21 8.08 -1.86
CA THR A 92 -13.34 6.94 -0.95
C THR A 92 -12.04 6.45 -0.32
N LYS A 93 -10.86 6.75 -0.88
CA LYS A 93 -9.60 6.32 -0.26
C LYS A 93 -9.03 7.45 0.57
N ASN A 94 -8.95 7.19 1.86
CA ASN A 94 -8.23 8.03 2.78
C ASN A 94 -6.74 7.64 2.75
N PRO A 95 -5.83 8.61 2.68
CA PRO A 95 -4.42 8.33 2.88
C PRO A 95 -4.19 7.70 4.25
N VAL A 96 -3.10 6.94 4.38
CA VAL A 96 -2.71 6.27 5.63
C VAL A 96 -1.47 6.98 6.15
N PRO A 97 -1.61 8.10 6.87
CA PRO A 97 -0.46 8.93 7.23
C PRO A 97 0.38 8.29 8.36
N PRO A 98 1.63 8.72 8.57
CA PRO A 98 2.52 8.15 9.60
C PRO A 98 1.97 8.24 11.04
N GLU A 99 1.13 9.24 11.32
CA GLU A 99 0.41 9.43 12.60
C GLU A 99 -0.59 8.31 12.88
N LYS A 100 -1.14 7.70 11.83
CA LYS A 100 -2.20 6.70 11.92
C LYS A 100 -1.92 5.57 10.93
N PRO A 101 -0.83 4.81 11.14
CA PRO A 101 -0.48 3.73 10.25
C PRO A 101 -1.57 2.67 10.26
N LYS A 102 -1.73 1.99 9.13
CA LYS A 102 -2.57 0.80 9.04
C LYS A 102 -1.81 -0.35 9.68
N VAL A 103 -2.46 -0.97 10.65
CA VAL A 103 -1.95 -2.15 11.36
C VAL A 103 -2.81 -3.35 11.02
N ASN A 104 -2.17 -4.44 10.61
CA ASN A 104 -2.82 -5.71 10.29
C ASN A 104 -2.13 -6.87 11.00
N SER A 105 -2.94 -7.70 11.64
CA SER A 105 -2.58 -9.02 12.14
C SER A 105 -3.82 -9.92 11.99
N VAL A 106 -3.65 -11.24 12.10
CA VAL A 106 -4.79 -12.17 12.03
C VAL A 106 -5.85 -11.80 13.07
N LYS A 107 -5.42 -11.56 14.31
CA LYS A 107 -6.28 -11.14 15.42
C LYS A 107 -7.05 -9.85 15.10
N LEU A 108 -6.36 -8.81 14.64
CA LEU A 108 -7.00 -7.53 14.32
C LEU A 108 -7.98 -7.64 13.14
N LEU A 109 -7.67 -8.45 12.13
CA LEU A 109 -8.56 -8.64 10.99
C LEU A 109 -9.84 -9.38 11.38
N LEU A 110 -9.74 -10.42 12.22
CA LEU A 110 -10.90 -11.13 12.76
C LEU A 110 -11.76 -10.24 13.66
N GLN A 111 -11.13 -9.46 14.54
CA GLN A 111 -11.85 -8.48 15.34
C GLN A 111 -12.60 -7.47 14.47
N LYS A 112 -11.95 -6.93 13.44
CA LYS A 112 -12.59 -6.02 12.49
C LYS A 112 -13.74 -6.70 11.76
N LEU A 113 -13.63 -7.98 11.37
CA LEU A 113 -14.74 -8.72 10.78
C LEU A 113 -15.94 -8.74 11.72
N ASP A 114 -15.75 -9.14 12.98
CA ASP A 114 -16.82 -9.18 13.98
C ASP A 114 -17.49 -7.82 14.19
N GLU A 115 -16.70 -6.75 14.26
CA GLU A 115 -17.19 -5.38 14.38
C GLU A 115 -18.06 -4.99 13.17
N ARG A 116 -17.62 -5.32 11.96
CA ARG A 116 -18.38 -5.03 10.73
C ARG A 116 -19.65 -5.86 10.61
N LEU A 117 -19.62 -7.13 11.01
CA LEU A 117 -20.81 -7.98 11.00
C LEU A 117 -21.90 -7.48 11.98
N LYS A 118 -21.52 -6.80 13.07
CA LYS A 118 -22.49 -6.18 14.00
C LYS A 118 -23.24 -5.00 13.37
N ILE A 119 -22.57 -4.20 12.53
CA ILE A 119 -23.16 -3.00 11.91
C ILE A 119 -23.69 -3.23 10.50
N MET A 120 -23.40 -4.38 9.88
CA MET A 120 -23.96 -4.78 8.60
C MET A 120 -25.49 -4.91 8.69
N PRO A 121 -26.26 -4.40 7.69
CA PRO A 121 -27.71 -4.61 7.65
C PRO A 121 -28.08 -6.09 7.74
N ASP A 122 -28.98 -6.43 8.66
CA ASP A 122 -29.37 -7.84 8.89
C ASP A 122 -29.90 -8.51 7.63
N ALA A 123 -30.60 -7.76 6.77
CA ALA A 123 -31.10 -8.22 5.49
C ALA A 123 -29.99 -8.71 4.52
N MET A 124 -28.75 -8.24 4.68
CA MET A 124 -27.61 -8.67 3.84
C MET A 124 -26.91 -9.92 4.37
N LYS A 125 -27.01 -10.23 5.66
CA LYS A 125 -26.28 -11.34 6.31
C LYS A 125 -26.57 -12.71 5.69
N PRO A 126 -27.83 -13.08 5.34
CA PRO A 126 -28.12 -14.37 4.70
C PRO A 126 -27.36 -14.58 3.38
N TYR A 127 -27.03 -13.50 2.68
CA TYR A 127 -26.39 -13.52 1.37
C TYR A 127 -24.86 -13.47 1.46
N LEU A 128 -24.29 -12.77 2.44
CA LEU A 128 -22.83 -12.61 2.57
C LEU A 128 -22.18 -13.60 3.52
N VAL A 129 -22.83 -13.85 4.66
CA VAL A 129 -22.33 -14.73 5.74
C VAL A 129 -22.97 -16.11 5.64
N GLY A 130 -24.24 -16.15 5.24
CA GLY A 130 -24.99 -17.38 5.04
C GLY A 130 -24.73 -18.04 3.68
N GLN A 131 -25.51 -19.09 3.42
CA GLN A 131 -25.48 -19.84 2.15
C GLN A 131 -26.58 -19.39 1.17
N GLY A 132 -27.26 -18.25 1.43
CA GLY A 132 -28.35 -17.77 0.58
C GLY A 132 -27.87 -17.35 -0.81
N THR A 133 -28.62 -17.71 -1.87
CA THR A 133 -28.30 -17.36 -3.25
C THR A 133 -28.25 -15.85 -3.43
N LEU A 134 -27.17 -15.33 -4.04
CA LEU A 134 -27.02 -13.90 -4.34
C LEU A 134 -28.13 -13.43 -5.29
N VAL A 135 -28.63 -12.21 -5.08
CA VAL A 135 -29.75 -11.63 -5.82
C VAL A 135 -29.31 -10.39 -6.60
N GLU A 136 -29.87 -10.16 -7.78
CA GLU A 136 -29.54 -8.98 -8.62
C GLU A 136 -29.99 -7.65 -8.01
N ILE A 137 -31.06 -7.68 -7.20
CA ILE A 137 -31.60 -6.51 -6.50
C ILE A 137 -31.34 -6.71 -5.00
N PRO A 138 -30.39 -5.95 -4.40
CA PRO A 138 -30.09 -6.06 -2.99
C PRO A 138 -31.33 -5.76 -2.11
N PRO A 139 -31.48 -6.40 -0.94
CA PRO A 139 -32.59 -6.16 -0.02
C PRO A 139 -32.45 -4.85 0.79
N VAL A 140 -31.55 -3.96 0.36
CA VAL A 140 -31.27 -2.65 0.95
C VAL A 140 -31.02 -1.66 -0.19
N ASN A 141 -31.04 -0.35 0.10
CA ASN A 141 -30.70 0.64 -0.92
C ASN A 141 -29.22 0.59 -1.33
N ASP A 142 -28.91 1.20 -2.47
CA ASP A 142 -27.57 1.19 -3.07
C ASP A 142 -26.48 1.72 -2.13
N ASP A 143 -26.78 2.77 -1.36
CA ASP A 143 -25.82 3.39 -0.42
C ASP A 143 -25.44 2.43 0.71
N ALA A 144 -26.43 1.78 1.33
CA ALA A 144 -26.20 0.79 2.38
C ALA A 144 -25.50 -0.45 1.82
N PHE A 145 -25.92 -0.91 0.63
CA PHE A 145 -25.30 -2.03 -0.07
C PHE A 145 -23.82 -1.74 -0.34
N ILE A 146 -23.51 -0.66 -1.04
CA ILE A 146 -22.14 -0.36 -1.46
C ILE A 146 -21.24 -0.09 -0.26
N LYS A 147 -21.75 0.54 0.81
CA LYS A 147 -20.99 0.74 2.05
C LYS A 147 -20.57 -0.61 2.66
N SER A 148 -21.50 -1.54 2.85
CA SER A 148 -21.19 -2.86 3.41
C SER A 148 -20.26 -3.67 2.51
N ILE A 149 -20.47 -3.63 1.19
CA ILE A 149 -19.59 -4.33 0.23
C ILE A 149 -18.17 -3.73 0.24
N ARG A 150 -18.03 -2.39 0.31
CA ARG A 150 -16.72 -1.71 0.44
C ARG A 150 -15.99 -2.12 1.71
N GLU A 151 -16.69 -2.17 2.85
CA GLU A 151 -16.10 -2.59 4.13
C GLU A 151 -15.62 -4.05 4.10
N MET A 152 -16.43 -4.96 3.55
CA MET A 152 -16.06 -6.38 3.39
C MET A 152 -14.89 -6.56 2.41
N ASN A 153 -14.92 -5.87 1.28
CA ASN A 153 -13.82 -5.88 0.33
C ASN A 153 -12.53 -5.33 0.96
N GLY A 154 -12.60 -4.26 1.76
CA GLY A 154 -11.43 -3.73 2.46
C GLY A 154 -10.76 -4.74 3.40
N LEU A 155 -11.56 -5.55 4.12
CA LEU A 155 -11.05 -6.63 4.96
C LEU A 155 -10.48 -7.78 4.12
N TYR A 156 -11.19 -8.19 3.07
CA TYR A 156 -10.74 -9.21 2.11
C TYR A 156 -9.36 -8.89 1.53
N GLN A 157 -9.19 -7.68 1.01
CA GLN A 157 -7.93 -7.22 0.43
C GLN A 157 -6.81 -7.18 1.48
N SER A 158 -7.13 -6.78 2.72
CA SER A 158 -6.16 -6.78 3.82
C SER A 158 -5.75 -8.20 4.23
N ALA A 159 -6.68 -9.16 4.21
CA ALA A 159 -6.41 -10.56 4.50
C ALA A 159 -5.55 -11.22 3.42
N ILE A 160 -5.87 -11.03 2.14
CA ILE A 160 -5.05 -11.52 1.03
C ILE A 160 -3.64 -10.93 1.08
N ARG A 161 -3.52 -9.63 1.32
CA ARG A 161 -2.21 -8.97 1.45
C ARG A 161 -1.40 -9.61 2.58
N LEU A 162 -1.99 -9.76 3.76
CA LEU A 162 -1.31 -10.37 4.89
C LEU A 162 -0.88 -11.81 4.59
N LEU A 163 -1.75 -12.62 3.96
CA LEU A 163 -1.41 -13.99 3.55
C LEU A 163 -0.22 -14.05 2.59
N GLY A 164 -0.17 -13.13 1.61
CA GLY A 164 0.97 -13.02 0.70
C GLY A 164 2.25 -12.52 1.37
N GLN A 165 2.15 -11.80 2.48
CA GLN A 165 3.29 -11.26 3.23
C GLN A 165 3.89 -12.25 4.23
N ILE A 166 3.12 -13.25 4.71
CA ILE A 166 3.55 -14.20 5.75
C ILE A 166 4.83 -14.94 5.40
N GLU A 167 4.99 -15.38 4.15
CA GLU A 167 6.21 -16.06 3.68
C GLU A 167 7.46 -15.16 3.69
N TRP A 168 7.26 -13.85 3.86
CA TRP A 168 8.28 -12.81 3.79
C TRP A 168 8.38 -11.99 5.08
N PHE A 169 7.82 -12.46 6.20
CA PHE A 169 7.85 -11.72 7.45
C PHE A 169 9.28 -11.39 7.92
N ASP A 170 10.25 -12.28 7.73
CA ASP A 170 11.65 -11.98 8.06
C ASP A 170 12.17 -10.79 7.23
N TYR A 171 11.88 -10.76 5.93
CA TYR A 171 12.24 -9.63 5.07
C TYR A 171 11.55 -8.34 5.52
N TYR A 172 10.26 -8.40 5.84
CA TYR A 172 9.50 -7.24 6.33
C TYR A 172 9.95 -6.80 7.72
N ALA A 173 10.43 -7.72 8.57
CA ALA A 173 11.01 -7.38 9.87
C ALA A 173 12.30 -6.58 9.67
N GLU A 174 13.17 -6.98 8.75
CA GLU A 174 14.38 -6.22 8.39
C GLU A 174 14.08 -4.83 7.81
N GLN A 175 12.85 -4.56 7.34
CA GLN A 175 12.45 -3.23 6.89
C GLN A 175 12.10 -2.29 8.04
N ASP A 176 11.99 -2.75 9.29
CA ASP A 176 11.63 -1.92 10.45
C ASP A 176 12.63 -0.79 10.72
N VAL A 177 13.91 -1.00 10.39
CA VAL A 177 14.97 0.02 10.43
C VAL A 177 14.67 1.20 9.50
N ARG A 178 13.72 1.06 8.58
CA ARG A 178 13.27 2.13 7.68
C ARG A 178 12.06 2.91 8.23
N ASP A 179 11.59 2.59 9.44
CA ASP A 179 10.52 3.34 10.09
C ASP A 179 10.99 4.77 10.38
N ILE A 180 10.51 5.71 9.56
CA ILE A 180 10.87 7.12 9.60
C ILE A 180 10.06 7.93 10.61
N ARG A 181 9.11 7.33 11.33
CA ARG A 181 8.17 8.09 12.17
C ARG A 181 8.87 8.93 13.22
N GLY A 182 9.96 8.44 13.82
CA GLY A 182 10.78 9.21 14.76
C GLY A 182 11.30 10.51 14.15
N TYR A 183 11.97 10.44 13.01
CA TYR A 183 12.46 11.62 12.29
C TYR A 183 11.31 12.52 11.83
N TYR A 184 10.29 11.93 11.21
CA TYR A 184 9.12 12.64 10.70
C TYR A 184 8.48 13.51 11.78
N PHE A 185 8.20 12.96 12.96
CA PHE A 185 7.54 13.73 14.01
C PHE A 185 8.41 14.85 14.58
N PHE A 186 9.72 14.65 14.73
CA PHE A 186 10.63 15.73 15.13
C PHE A 186 10.65 16.88 14.11
N THR A 187 10.55 16.59 12.80
CA THR A 187 10.47 17.65 11.78
C THR A 187 9.15 18.42 11.81
N LYS A 188 8.07 17.80 12.30
CA LYS A 188 6.75 18.42 12.46
C LYS A 188 6.60 19.20 13.77
N GLU A 189 7.45 18.93 14.76
CA GLU A 189 7.46 19.60 16.06
C GLU A 189 8.84 20.20 16.36
N PRO A 190 9.24 21.32 15.71
CA PRO A 190 10.60 21.86 15.85
C PRO A 190 11.00 22.21 17.29
N ALA A 191 10.03 22.57 18.13
CA ALA A 191 10.24 22.84 19.55
C ALA A 191 10.74 21.60 20.31
N ALA A 192 10.43 20.39 19.84
CA ALA A 192 10.89 19.14 20.45
C ALA A 192 12.41 19.07 20.51
N VAL A 193 13.12 19.56 19.48
CA VAL A 193 14.59 19.54 19.43
C VAL A 193 15.18 20.42 20.54
N THR A 194 14.66 21.63 20.72
CA THR A 194 15.12 22.54 21.80
C THR A 194 14.74 22.02 23.19
N GLU A 195 13.60 21.33 23.31
CA GLU A 195 13.15 20.75 24.57
C GLU A 195 14.06 19.59 25.05
N LEU A 196 14.84 18.96 24.17
CA LEU A 196 15.79 17.92 24.55
C LEU A 196 16.93 18.43 25.46
N GLU A 197 17.23 19.73 25.44
CA GLU A 197 18.23 20.34 26.34
C GLU A 197 17.81 20.29 27.81
N THR A 198 16.50 20.22 28.05
CA THR A 198 15.88 20.18 29.39
C THR A 198 14.97 18.97 29.56
N PHE A 199 15.34 17.84 28.94
CA PHE A 199 14.53 16.62 28.89
C PHE A 199 13.99 16.17 30.27
N SER A 200 14.81 16.27 31.32
CA SER A 200 14.43 15.89 32.68
C SER A 200 13.28 16.72 33.28
N ALA A 201 13.09 17.96 32.81
CA ALA A 201 12.03 18.87 33.23
C ALA A 201 10.72 18.71 32.45
N LEU A 202 10.70 17.88 31.40
CA LEU A 202 9.50 17.62 30.61
C LEU A 202 8.45 16.84 31.40
N THR A 203 7.19 16.96 30.96
CA THR A 203 6.09 16.11 31.46
C THR A 203 6.34 14.65 31.08
N ASP A 204 5.75 13.73 31.84
CA ASP A 204 5.94 12.29 31.59
C ASP A 204 5.45 11.88 30.19
N ASP A 205 4.33 12.42 29.72
CA ASP A 205 3.83 12.20 28.36
C ASP A 205 4.84 12.63 27.29
N LYS A 206 5.49 13.79 27.47
CA LYS A 206 6.52 14.27 26.53
C LYS A 206 7.77 13.40 26.59
N LYS A 207 8.18 12.96 27.79
CA LYS A 207 9.33 12.06 27.95
C LYS A 207 9.09 10.75 27.22
N ILE A 208 7.94 10.11 27.41
CA ILE A 208 7.56 8.86 26.73
C ILE A 208 7.57 9.08 25.22
N LYS A 209 6.83 10.09 24.74
CA LYS A 209 6.70 10.42 23.33
C LYS A 209 8.06 10.69 22.66
N TYR A 210 8.89 11.54 23.25
CA TYR A 210 10.21 11.86 22.69
C TYR A 210 11.17 10.67 22.78
N SER A 211 11.10 9.87 23.85
CA SER A 211 11.90 8.65 23.93
C SER A 211 11.58 7.66 22.81
N GLU A 212 10.30 7.44 22.51
CA GLU A 212 9.89 6.59 21.38
C GLU A 212 10.45 7.11 20.04
N TRP A 213 10.37 8.42 19.81
CA TRP A 213 10.86 9.03 18.58
C TRP A 213 12.39 8.96 18.45
N LEU A 214 13.11 9.21 19.55
CA LEU A 214 14.57 9.14 19.60
C LEU A 214 15.06 7.70 19.36
N VAL A 215 14.40 6.71 19.96
CA VAL A 215 14.70 5.30 19.68
C VAL A 215 14.50 4.98 18.19
N GLY A 216 13.42 5.46 17.58
CA GLY A 216 13.20 5.32 16.13
C GLY A 216 14.32 5.96 15.28
N ILE A 217 14.75 7.18 15.62
CA ILE A 217 15.86 7.88 14.94
C ILE A 217 17.16 7.07 15.05
N CYS A 218 17.50 6.56 16.24
CA CYS A 218 18.67 5.70 16.43
C CYS A 218 18.56 4.41 15.62
N HIS A 219 17.38 3.78 15.63
CA HIS A 219 17.11 2.53 14.94
C HIS A 219 17.32 2.63 13.41
N ASN A 220 17.11 3.82 12.82
CA ASN A 220 17.45 4.08 11.41
C ASN A 220 18.96 3.93 11.09
N SER A 221 19.81 3.84 12.11
CA SER A 221 21.24 3.50 11.99
C SER A 221 21.51 1.99 12.03
N LYS A 222 20.47 1.15 11.91
CA LYS A 222 20.53 -0.32 11.99
C LYS A 222 21.00 -0.84 13.34
N ILE A 223 20.70 -0.10 14.40
CA ILE A 223 20.93 -0.52 15.80
C ILE A 223 19.60 -1.07 16.32
N SER A 224 19.63 -2.14 17.12
CA SER A 224 18.40 -2.73 17.67
C SER A 224 17.65 -1.70 18.54
N LYS A 225 16.31 -1.76 18.58
CA LYS A 225 15.52 -0.84 19.43
C LYS A 225 15.90 -0.96 20.92
N ALA A 226 16.25 -2.17 21.37
CA ALA A 226 16.69 -2.41 22.74
C ALA A 226 18.03 -1.73 23.07
N ASP A 227 19.00 -1.79 22.15
CA ASP A 227 20.29 -1.11 22.32
C ASP A 227 20.13 0.41 22.23
N CYS A 228 19.33 0.89 21.27
CA CYS A 228 18.98 2.30 21.16
C CYS A 228 18.31 2.83 22.44
N LYS A 229 17.40 2.04 23.02
CA LYS A 229 16.75 2.38 24.29
C LYS A 229 17.76 2.43 25.44
N SER A 230 18.64 1.44 25.55
CA SER A 230 19.65 1.39 26.61
C SER A 230 20.62 2.57 26.53
N GLU A 231 21.06 2.93 25.33
CA GLU A 231 21.91 4.09 25.10
C GLU A 231 21.17 5.41 25.38
N LEU A 232 19.90 5.52 24.97
CA LEU A 232 19.08 6.70 25.26
C LEU A 232 18.87 6.88 26.77
N ASP A 233 18.56 5.81 27.50
CA ASP A 233 18.36 5.84 28.95
C ASP A 233 19.63 6.34 29.66
N LEU A 234 20.82 5.91 29.20
CA LEU A 234 22.11 6.43 29.68
C LEU A 234 22.30 7.92 29.35
N ALA A 235 21.99 8.34 28.12
CA ALA A 235 22.07 9.73 27.70
C ALA A 235 21.13 10.63 28.53
N ILE A 236 19.91 10.18 28.82
CA ILE A 236 18.95 10.89 29.68
C ILE A 236 19.51 11.03 31.10
N ALA A 237 20.06 9.96 31.68
CA ALA A 237 20.65 9.98 33.01
C ALA A 237 21.83 10.98 33.12
N GLN A 238 22.53 11.23 32.01
CA GLN A 238 23.65 12.17 31.92
C GLN A 238 23.23 13.58 31.45
N ASN A 239 21.93 13.85 31.27
CA ASN A 239 21.40 15.08 30.69
C ASN A 239 21.98 15.40 29.29
N GLN A 240 22.11 14.37 28.45
CA GLN A 240 22.68 14.38 27.10
C GLN A 240 21.67 13.92 26.03
N ALA A 241 20.37 14.08 26.26
CA ALA A 241 19.34 13.66 25.29
C ALA A 241 19.47 14.40 23.93
N SER A 242 19.85 15.68 23.93
CA SER A 242 20.16 16.43 22.71
C SER A 242 21.38 15.88 21.97
N GLY A 243 22.40 15.42 22.70
CA GLY A 243 23.57 14.75 22.15
C GLY A 243 23.21 13.44 21.45
N PHE A 244 22.31 12.65 22.05
CA PHE A 244 21.78 11.42 21.44
C PHE A 244 21.05 11.71 20.12
N TYR A 245 20.18 12.72 20.08
CA TYR A 245 19.50 13.15 18.85
C TYR A 245 20.50 13.54 17.75
N ASN A 246 21.45 14.43 18.07
CA ASN A 246 22.44 14.92 17.12
C ASN A 246 23.33 13.80 16.56
N LYS A 247 23.59 12.76 17.35
CA LYS A 247 24.38 11.59 16.92
C LYS A 247 23.70 10.81 15.78
N TYR A 248 22.37 10.73 15.77
CA TYR A 248 21.62 9.80 14.90
C TYR A 248 20.72 10.47 13.85
N VAL A 249 20.40 11.76 14.00
CA VAL A 249 19.45 12.47 13.13
C VAL A 249 19.86 12.47 11.65
N ASP A 250 21.15 12.60 11.33
CA ASP A 250 21.63 12.63 9.94
C ASP A 250 21.34 11.32 9.21
N GLN A 251 21.54 10.19 9.89
CA GLN A 251 21.26 8.88 9.33
C GLN A 251 19.75 8.66 9.15
N ALA A 252 18.93 9.09 10.11
CA ALA A 252 17.48 9.05 9.99
C ALA A 252 16.97 9.92 8.84
N LYS A 253 17.57 11.10 8.65
CA LYS A 253 17.30 11.96 7.49
C LYS A 253 17.64 11.28 6.17
N ILE A 254 18.77 10.58 6.08
CA ILE A 254 19.15 9.83 4.87
C ILE A 254 18.10 8.75 4.56
N VAL A 255 17.60 8.04 5.57
CA VAL A 255 16.52 7.05 5.41
C VAL A 255 15.23 7.71 4.92
N TYR A 256 14.85 8.87 5.47
CA TYR A 256 13.71 9.65 5.00
C TYR A 256 13.86 10.11 3.54
N ASP A 257 14.98 10.75 3.21
CA ASP A 257 15.26 11.28 1.86
C ASP A 257 15.26 10.17 0.79
N ASN A 258 15.59 8.93 1.16
CA ASN A 258 15.62 7.77 0.27
C ASN A 258 14.25 7.36 -0.29
N PHE A 259 13.16 7.88 0.27
CA PHE A 259 11.80 7.71 -0.25
C PHE A 259 11.41 8.75 -1.30
N PHE A 260 12.22 9.79 -1.51
CA PHE A 260 11.88 10.88 -2.44
C PHE A 260 12.92 11.08 -3.54
N LYS A 261 14.15 10.61 -3.32
CA LYS A 261 15.27 10.83 -4.25
C LYS A 261 15.34 9.75 -5.33
N VAL A 262 15.48 10.19 -6.58
CA VAL A 262 15.83 9.38 -7.73
C VAL A 262 17.28 8.90 -7.57
N LYS A 263 17.44 7.59 -7.40
CA LYS A 263 18.75 6.94 -7.15
C LYS A 263 19.49 6.56 -8.42
N LYS A 264 18.77 6.41 -9.53
CA LYS A 264 19.32 6.00 -10.81
C LYS A 264 18.78 6.93 -11.89
N MET A 265 19.70 7.50 -12.65
CA MET A 265 19.36 8.41 -13.74
C MET A 265 19.09 7.63 -15.03
N ARG A 266 18.10 8.10 -15.78
CA ARG A 266 17.87 7.74 -17.19
C ARG A 266 18.59 8.68 -18.14
N THR A 267 19.06 8.16 -19.26
CA THR A 267 19.81 8.96 -20.26
C THR A 267 18.96 9.42 -21.44
N ASP A 268 17.71 9.01 -21.50
CA ASP A 268 16.76 9.27 -22.59
C ASP A 268 15.69 10.31 -22.23
N LEU A 269 15.91 11.05 -21.13
CA LEU A 269 15.13 12.22 -20.75
C LEU A 269 15.82 13.49 -21.25
N ILE A 270 15.06 14.37 -21.89
CA ILE A 270 15.59 15.59 -22.52
C ILE A 270 14.85 16.79 -21.96
N TRP A 271 15.56 17.70 -21.30
CA TRP A 271 15.03 19.02 -20.95
C TRP A 271 15.06 19.96 -22.15
N SER A 272 14.01 20.76 -22.29
CA SER A 272 14.01 21.93 -23.14
C SER A 272 15.02 22.97 -22.62
N THR A 273 15.49 23.82 -23.52
CA THR A 273 16.47 24.87 -23.21
C THR A 273 15.95 25.92 -22.22
N ASP A 274 14.63 26.10 -22.13
CA ASP A 274 13.98 26.97 -21.14
C ASP A 274 13.82 26.33 -19.75
N GLY A 275 14.11 25.03 -19.61
CA GLY A 275 13.97 24.29 -18.35
C GLY A 275 12.52 24.09 -17.89
N LEU A 276 11.53 24.33 -18.77
CA LEU A 276 10.10 24.21 -18.46
C LEU A 276 9.50 22.89 -18.93
N THR A 277 10.13 22.20 -19.88
CA THR A 277 9.61 20.97 -20.48
C THR A 277 10.62 19.84 -20.34
N LEU A 278 10.15 18.68 -19.87
CA LEU A 278 10.92 17.43 -19.87
C LEU A 278 10.27 16.48 -20.86
N THR A 279 11.03 15.96 -21.83
CA THR A 279 10.52 15.00 -22.82
C THR A 279 11.08 13.61 -22.55
N GLN A 280 10.19 12.61 -22.51
CA GLN A 280 10.52 11.18 -22.44
C GLN A 280 10.15 10.52 -23.76
N ASP A 281 11.13 9.95 -24.47
CA ASP A 281 10.83 9.06 -25.59
C ASP A 281 10.10 7.81 -25.07
N PHE A 282 9.04 7.36 -25.72
CA PHE A 282 8.24 6.19 -25.30
C PHE A 282 7.87 5.35 -26.53
N ILE A 283 7.99 4.03 -26.46
CA ILE A 283 7.68 3.17 -27.61
C ILE A 283 6.19 3.25 -27.93
N LEU A 284 5.86 3.59 -29.19
CA LEU A 284 4.49 3.72 -29.66
C LEU A 284 3.67 2.45 -29.40
N PRO A 285 2.62 2.48 -28.55
CA PRO A 285 1.76 1.33 -28.34
C PRO A 285 1.15 0.83 -29.66
N THR A 286 0.98 -0.48 -29.81
CA THR A 286 0.39 -1.08 -31.03
C THR A 286 -1.07 -0.68 -31.24
N LEU A 287 -1.78 -0.34 -30.17
CA LEU A 287 -3.18 0.09 -30.19
C LEU A 287 -3.27 1.62 -30.09
N THR A 288 -3.73 2.28 -31.15
CA THR A 288 -3.83 3.75 -31.22
C THR A 288 -4.64 4.37 -30.08
N LYS A 289 -5.71 3.71 -29.62
CA LYS A 289 -6.52 4.17 -28.49
C LYS A 289 -5.70 4.32 -27.20
N ILE A 290 -4.68 3.48 -27.03
CA ILE A 290 -3.79 3.49 -25.88
C ILE A 290 -2.78 4.62 -25.99
N THR A 291 -2.31 4.94 -27.21
CA THR A 291 -1.39 6.05 -27.48
C THR A 291 -1.94 7.38 -26.95
N THR A 292 -3.14 7.78 -27.41
CA THR A 292 -3.76 9.04 -26.98
C THR A 292 -4.08 9.02 -25.50
N TRP A 293 -4.67 7.92 -25.01
CA TRP A 293 -5.00 7.78 -23.60
C TRP A 293 -3.77 7.91 -22.70
N LEU A 294 -2.69 7.19 -23.00
CA LEU A 294 -1.46 7.20 -22.21
C LEU A 294 -0.86 8.60 -22.17
N GLN A 295 -0.77 9.25 -23.33
CA GLN A 295 -0.23 10.59 -23.45
C GLN A 295 -1.03 11.58 -22.59
N THR A 296 -2.33 11.69 -22.81
CA THR A 296 -3.17 12.59 -22.02
C THR A 296 -3.16 12.25 -20.54
N ASN A 297 -3.25 10.97 -20.19
CA ASN A 297 -3.34 10.53 -18.80
C ASN A 297 -2.07 10.83 -18.00
N VAL A 298 -0.89 10.65 -18.59
CA VAL A 298 0.39 10.90 -17.94
C VAL A 298 0.76 12.38 -17.98
N GLU A 299 0.67 13.03 -19.15
CA GLU A 299 1.08 14.43 -19.30
C GLU A 299 0.22 15.37 -18.44
N GLU A 300 -1.09 15.13 -18.30
CA GLU A 300 -1.94 15.98 -17.46
C GLU A 300 -1.67 15.82 -15.96
N GLU A 301 -1.25 14.64 -15.50
CA GLU A 301 -0.86 14.46 -14.09
C GLU A 301 0.53 15.04 -13.81
N TRP A 302 1.46 14.87 -14.74
CA TRP A 302 2.85 15.35 -14.63
C TRP A 302 3.01 16.78 -15.16
N LYS A 303 2.10 17.66 -14.74
CA LYS A 303 2.05 19.08 -15.09
C LYS A 303 1.96 19.95 -13.83
N ALA A 304 2.77 21.00 -13.79
CA ALA A 304 2.75 22.00 -12.73
C ALA A 304 2.98 23.40 -13.30
N THR A 305 2.83 24.43 -12.48
CA THR A 305 3.14 25.80 -12.89
C THR A 305 4.62 25.90 -13.29
N GLY A 306 4.90 26.20 -14.56
CA GLY A 306 6.26 26.29 -15.08
C GLY A 306 6.96 24.94 -15.29
N PHE A 307 6.22 23.83 -15.35
CA PHE A 307 6.76 22.51 -15.67
C PHE A 307 5.75 21.63 -16.42
N GLN A 308 6.20 20.94 -17.46
CA GLN A 308 5.40 19.95 -18.19
C GLN A 308 6.28 18.75 -18.58
N LEU A 309 5.83 17.54 -18.25
CA LEU A 309 6.33 16.31 -18.86
C LEU A 309 5.62 16.06 -20.19
N LEU A 310 6.36 15.74 -21.25
CA LEU A 310 5.83 15.33 -22.55
C LEU A 310 6.30 13.93 -22.92
N ILE A 311 5.39 13.14 -23.48
CA ILE A 311 5.68 11.84 -24.06
C ILE A 311 5.88 12.01 -25.57
N LYS A 312 7.04 11.56 -26.05
CA LYS A 312 7.33 11.50 -27.48
C LYS A 312 7.33 10.05 -27.95
N PHE A 313 6.36 9.69 -28.78
CA PHE A 313 6.29 8.33 -29.30
C PHE A 313 7.40 8.05 -30.32
N VAL A 314 8.14 6.97 -30.11
CA VAL A 314 9.22 6.49 -30.97
C VAL A 314 8.92 5.10 -31.53
N PRO A 315 9.59 4.68 -32.62
CA PRO A 315 9.37 3.36 -33.20
C PRO A 315 9.69 2.19 -32.25
N GLN A 316 9.12 1.02 -32.55
CA GLN A 316 9.22 -0.21 -31.73
C GLN A 316 10.64 -0.78 -31.56
N ASN A 317 11.60 -0.36 -32.38
CA ASN A 317 13.00 -0.78 -32.28
C ASN A 317 13.87 0.16 -31.43
N SER A 318 13.30 1.20 -30.82
CA SER A 318 14.00 2.10 -29.89
C SER A 318 14.22 1.45 -28.52
N VAL A 319 15.21 1.95 -27.77
CA VAL A 319 15.46 1.53 -26.37
C VAL A 319 14.83 2.55 -25.43
N SER A 320 13.50 2.50 -25.33
CA SER A 320 12.69 3.44 -24.55
C SER A 320 11.63 2.69 -23.73
N PRO A 321 10.97 3.34 -22.75
CA PRO A 321 9.87 2.73 -22.01
C PRO A 321 8.70 2.32 -22.90
N PHE A 322 7.96 1.30 -22.49
CA PHE A 322 6.87 0.67 -23.23
C PHE A 322 5.84 0.02 -22.31
N LEU A 323 4.63 -0.21 -22.83
CA LEU A 323 3.58 -0.94 -22.13
C LEU A 323 3.61 -2.43 -22.50
N VAL A 324 3.41 -3.29 -21.51
CA VAL A 324 3.21 -4.73 -21.65
C VAL A 324 1.85 -5.10 -21.08
N PHE A 325 1.05 -5.87 -21.83
CA PHE A 325 -0.23 -6.38 -21.35
C PHE A 325 -0.12 -7.86 -21.01
N GLU A 326 -0.36 -8.21 -19.75
CA GLU A 326 -0.35 -9.58 -19.24
C GLU A 326 -1.56 -9.82 -18.35
N LYS A 327 -2.33 -10.88 -18.64
CA LYS A 327 -3.57 -11.16 -17.92
C LYS A 327 -3.31 -11.60 -16.47
N GLY A 328 -4.10 -11.09 -15.53
CA GLY A 328 -4.03 -11.44 -14.11
C GLY A 328 -2.87 -10.80 -13.35
N ILE A 329 -2.19 -9.82 -13.96
CA ILE A 329 -1.04 -9.16 -13.36
C ILE A 329 -1.45 -7.90 -12.61
N THR A 330 -0.76 -7.63 -11.50
CA THR A 330 -0.79 -6.31 -10.88
C THR A 330 0.10 -5.37 -11.69
N PRO A 331 -0.35 -4.14 -12.01
CA PRO A 331 0.52 -3.21 -12.71
C PRO A 331 1.80 -2.94 -11.93
N HIS A 332 2.92 -2.90 -12.65
CA HIS A 332 4.22 -2.64 -12.06
C HIS A 332 5.22 -2.23 -13.13
N VAL A 333 6.24 -1.48 -12.71
CA VAL A 333 7.51 -1.39 -13.44
C VAL A 333 8.46 -2.46 -12.90
N SER A 334 9.17 -3.18 -13.78
CA SER A 334 10.11 -4.25 -13.40
C SER A 334 11.32 -3.78 -12.56
N GLY A 335 11.37 -2.49 -12.22
CA GLY A 335 12.25 -1.83 -11.26
C GLY A 335 12.32 -0.33 -11.54
N ALA A 336 12.89 0.46 -10.62
CA ALA A 336 13.11 1.88 -10.86
C ALA A 336 13.98 2.11 -12.11
N THR A 337 13.54 3.01 -13.00
CA THR A 337 14.13 3.30 -14.31
C THR A 337 14.10 2.16 -15.33
N TRP A 338 13.27 1.13 -15.17
CA TRP A 338 13.12 0.11 -16.19
C TRP A 338 12.19 0.60 -17.30
N ASN A 339 12.17 -0.13 -18.42
CA ASN A 339 11.43 0.28 -19.60
C ASN A 339 10.02 -0.33 -19.65
N SER A 340 9.77 -1.47 -19.02
CA SER A 340 8.47 -2.13 -19.07
C SER A 340 7.55 -1.65 -17.95
N ILE A 341 6.42 -1.07 -18.34
CA ILE A 341 5.25 -0.93 -17.47
C ILE A 341 4.29 -2.07 -17.85
N THR A 342 4.11 -3.03 -16.95
CA THR A 342 3.21 -4.18 -17.16
C THR A 342 1.82 -3.84 -16.62
N MET A 343 0.74 -4.27 -17.29
CA MET A 343 -0.65 -4.06 -16.88
C MET A 343 -1.54 -5.23 -17.28
N ASP A 344 -2.68 -5.41 -16.60
CA ASP A 344 -3.72 -6.33 -17.04
C ASP A 344 -4.53 -5.72 -18.20
N PRO A 345 -4.66 -6.40 -19.36
CA PRO A 345 -5.52 -5.95 -20.45
C PRO A 345 -7.01 -5.89 -20.10
N ASP A 346 -7.45 -6.59 -19.04
CA ASP A 346 -8.85 -6.60 -18.61
C ASP A 346 -9.22 -5.35 -17.78
N TYR A 347 -8.23 -4.51 -17.39
CA TYR A 347 -8.51 -3.24 -16.72
C TYR A 347 -9.13 -2.21 -17.66
N SER A 348 -10.21 -1.58 -17.19
CA SER A 348 -10.83 -0.45 -17.88
C SER A 348 -9.91 0.77 -17.79
N LEU A 349 -9.56 1.34 -18.94
CA LEU A 349 -8.76 2.57 -19.05
C LEU A 349 -9.52 3.82 -18.56
N GLU A 350 -10.84 3.73 -18.46
CA GLU A 350 -11.70 4.78 -17.91
C GLU A 350 -11.75 4.75 -16.39
N ASP A 351 -11.35 3.62 -15.77
CA ASP A 351 -11.37 3.49 -14.31
C ASP A 351 -10.28 4.36 -13.71
N TYR A 352 -10.65 5.14 -12.72
CA TYR A 352 -9.72 6.05 -12.07
C TYR A 352 -8.53 5.32 -11.43
N ASP A 353 -8.74 4.10 -10.89
CA ASP A 353 -7.67 3.26 -10.35
C ASP A 353 -6.62 2.92 -11.43
N THR A 354 -7.04 2.54 -12.63
CA THR A 354 -6.15 2.25 -13.76
C THR A 354 -5.38 3.50 -14.18
N GLN A 355 -6.06 4.64 -14.28
CA GLN A 355 -5.46 5.92 -14.65
C GLN A 355 -4.39 6.36 -13.65
N TRP A 356 -4.73 6.35 -12.36
CA TRP A 356 -3.81 6.68 -11.27
C TRP A 356 -2.61 5.73 -11.27
N THR A 357 -2.86 4.42 -11.38
CA THR A 357 -1.79 3.42 -11.38
C THR A 357 -0.80 3.70 -12.49
N ILE A 358 -1.25 4.00 -13.72
CA ILE A 358 -0.31 4.32 -14.80
C ILE A 358 0.49 5.61 -14.57
N ARG A 359 -0.12 6.63 -13.98
CA ARG A 359 0.60 7.86 -13.61
C ARG A 359 1.71 7.60 -12.59
N HIS A 360 1.41 6.75 -11.60
CA HIS A 360 2.33 6.30 -10.56
C HIS A 360 3.46 5.44 -11.14
N GLU A 361 3.14 4.40 -11.92
CA GLU A 361 4.15 3.57 -12.59
C GLU A 361 5.04 4.39 -13.52
N PHE A 362 4.49 5.42 -14.19
CA PHE A 362 5.31 6.34 -14.97
C PHE A 362 6.31 7.11 -14.10
N GLY A 363 5.98 7.45 -12.85
CA GLY A 363 6.94 8.00 -11.89
C GLY A 363 8.12 7.07 -11.61
N HIS A 364 7.89 5.76 -11.55
CA HIS A 364 8.99 4.78 -11.45
C HIS A 364 9.83 4.70 -12.72
N VAL A 365 9.22 4.90 -13.91
CA VAL A 365 9.98 5.09 -15.15
C VAL A 365 10.89 6.30 -15.02
N LEU A 366 10.40 7.43 -14.49
CA LEU A 366 11.21 8.63 -14.19
C LEU A 366 12.23 8.42 -13.06
N GLY A 367 12.25 7.26 -12.41
CA GLY A 367 13.23 6.86 -11.40
C GLY A 367 12.82 7.18 -9.95
N PHE A 368 11.62 7.71 -9.72
CA PHE A 368 11.12 7.93 -8.36
C PHE A 368 10.87 6.59 -7.67
N PRO A 369 11.28 6.44 -6.39
CA PRO A 369 10.89 5.30 -5.59
C PRO A 369 9.44 5.46 -5.10
N ASP A 370 8.88 4.36 -4.59
CA ASP A 370 7.69 4.41 -3.74
C ASP A 370 7.97 5.22 -2.47
N CYS A 371 7.00 6.03 -2.03
CA CYS A 371 7.07 6.75 -0.76
C CYS A 371 6.01 6.32 0.28
N TYR A 372 5.81 5.01 0.36
CA TYR A 372 5.19 4.34 1.50
C TYR A 372 6.20 3.39 2.16
N LEU A 373 5.90 2.99 3.39
CA LEU A 373 6.64 1.95 4.09
C LEU A 373 5.70 0.84 4.52
N GLU A 374 6.18 -0.40 4.37
CA GLU A 374 5.64 -1.55 5.09
C GLU A 374 6.76 -2.30 5.79
N PHE A 375 6.47 -2.77 7.00
CA PHE A 375 7.37 -3.62 7.76
C PHE A 375 6.58 -4.47 8.75
N TYR A 376 7.21 -5.51 9.27
CA TYR A 376 6.65 -6.39 10.29
C TYR A 376 7.22 -6.00 11.65
N ASP A 377 6.37 -5.51 12.55
CA ASP A 377 6.74 -5.23 13.94
C ASP A 377 6.75 -6.56 14.70
N GLN A 378 7.95 -7.11 14.93
CA GLN A 378 8.13 -8.40 15.57
C GLN A 378 7.62 -8.41 17.02
N ASP A 379 7.77 -7.30 17.75
CA ASP A 379 7.36 -7.20 19.15
C ASP A 379 5.83 -7.28 19.29
N LYS A 380 5.10 -6.81 18.27
CA LYS A 380 3.63 -6.80 18.26
C LYS A 380 3.00 -7.90 17.40
N ALA A 381 3.82 -8.61 16.63
CA ALA A 381 3.37 -9.54 15.60
C ALA A 381 2.38 -8.91 14.60
N GLU A 382 2.71 -7.71 14.12
CA GLU A 382 1.82 -6.87 13.31
C GLU A 382 2.52 -6.37 12.04
N MET A 383 1.82 -6.46 10.90
CA MET A 383 2.21 -5.74 9.68
C MET A 383 1.77 -4.27 9.79
N ILE A 384 2.73 -3.37 9.64
CA ILE A 384 2.54 -1.92 9.67
C ILE A 384 2.67 -1.39 8.24
N TYR A 385 1.76 -0.50 7.85
CA TYR A 385 1.77 0.22 6.57
C TYR A 385 1.42 1.70 6.76
N TYR A 386 2.16 2.60 6.10
CA TYR A 386 1.76 4.00 5.97
C TYR A 386 2.38 4.66 4.74
N THR A 387 1.71 5.69 4.22
CA THR A 387 2.16 6.60 3.16
C THR A 387 2.81 7.83 3.81
N ILE A 388 4.00 8.23 3.37
CA ILE A 388 4.77 9.28 4.06
C ILE A 388 4.18 10.67 3.80
N GLU A 389 3.84 10.97 2.54
CA GLU A 389 3.21 12.22 2.12
C GLU A 389 1.88 11.93 1.41
N PRO A 390 0.74 12.02 2.11
CA PRO A 390 -0.60 11.75 1.58
C PRO A 390 -0.98 12.40 0.24
N ASP A 391 -0.44 13.58 -0.05
CA ASP A 391 -0.76 14.36 -1.26
C ASP A 391 0.22 14.09 -2.40
N ASN A 392 1.23 13.25 -2.18
CA ASN A 392 2.29 12.95 -3.14
C ASN A 392 1.90 11.78 -4.05
N LEU A 393 2.00 11.99 -5.37
CA LEU A 393 1.67 10.99 -6.41
C LEU A 393 2.40 9.64 -6.23
N MET A 394 3.62 9.67 -5.70
CA MET A 394 4.44 8.48 -5.47
C MET A 394 4.16 7.78 -4.13
N CYS A 395 3.34 8.40 -3.26
CA CYS A 395 3.08 7.89 -1.92
C CYS A 395 1.70 7.28 -1.82
N ALA A 396 0.71 7.96 -2.38
CA ALA A 396 -0.67 7.74 -2.02
C ALA A 396 -1.60 7.82 -3.22
N TRP A 397 -2.64 7.00 -3.14
CA TRP A 397 -3.72 7.02 -4.09
C TRP A 397 -4.48 8.35 -4.00
N GLY A 398 -4.60 9.05 -5.14
CA GLY A 398 -5.15 10.41 -5.17
C GLY A 398 -4.13 11.53 -4.92
N GLY A 399 -2.88 11.18 -4.61
CA GLY A 399 -1.76 12.12 -4.62
C GLY A 399 -1.53 12.71 -6.01
N LYS A 400 -0.84 13.86 -6.05
CA LYS A 400 -0.57 14.63 -7.26
C LYS A 400 0.91 14.96 -7.38
N LEU A 401 1.30 15.45 -8.56
CA LEU A 401 2.61 16.05 -8.74
C LEU A 401 2.81 17.21 -7.75
N GLN A 402 3.84 17.07 -6.91
CA GLN A 402 4.29 18.11 -5.97
C GLN A 402 5.52 18.87 -6.51
N PRO A 403 5.75 20.13 -6.09
CA PRO A 403 6.94 20.90 -6.47
C PRO A 403 8.26 20.17 -6.23
N SER A 404 8.35 19.41 -5.13
CA SER A 404 9.53 18.60 -4.78
C SER A 404 9.90 17.56 -5.84
N HIS A 405 8.94 17.04 -6.62
CA HIS A 405 9.25 16.16 -7.74
C HIS A 405 9.93 16.91 -8.87
N VAL A 406 9.46 18.13 -9.19
CA VAL A 406 10.07 18.95 -10.24
C VAL A 406 11.49 19.35 -9.84
N ASP A 407 11.69 19.71 -8.57
CA ASP A 407 13.02 20.02 -8.04
C ASP A 407 13.96 18.81 -8.12
N GLU A 408 13.47 17.62 -7.80
CA GLU A 408 14.23 16.38 -7.91
C GLU A 408 14.55 16.01 -9.37
N LEU A 409 13.59 16.16 -10.29
CA LEU A 409 13.82 15.96 -11.72
C LEU A 409 14.87 16.93 -12.25
N LYS A 410 14.82 18.21 -11.84
CA LYS A 410 15.85 19.19 -12.22
C LYS A 410 17.20 18.79 -11.65
N ARG A 411 17.28 18.45 -10.35
CA ARG A 411 18.54 18.02 -9.70
C ARG A 411 19.22 16.86 -10.43
N VAL A 412 18.44 15.94 -11.01
CA VAL A 412 18.98 14.73 -11.64
C VAL A 412 19.19 14.86 -13.14
N TYR A 413 18.32 15.59 -13.84
CA TYR A 413 18.27 15.57 -15.29
C TYR A 413 18.65 16.90 -15.96
N GLN A 414 18.70 18.01 -15.22
CA GLN A 414 19.09 19.33 -15.72
C GLN A 414 20.48 19.69 -15.20
#